data_AF-H8KPP2-F1
#
_entry.id   AF-H8KPP2-F1
#
_cell.length_a   1.000
_cell.length_b   1.000
_cell.length_c   1.000
_cell.angle_alpha   90.00
_cell.angle_beta   90.00
_cell.angle_gamma   90.00
#
_symmetry.space_group_name_H-M   'P 1'
#
loop_
_entity.id
_entity.type
_entity.pdbx_description
1 polymer ?
#
loop_
_entity_poly.entity_id
_entity_poly.type
_entity_poly.pdbx_seq_one_letter_code
_entity_poly.pdbx_strand_id
1 'polypeptide(L)'
;MKPLKHLFYIFIVYFSISFWACNREGARNVVLPSAVYITYADAKGNNNYILSDIKWDNYSPNKYVLNIDLQNLPIKLNYNKLENAYLMKKVNGTTFSKIKLDAKNFDIEFKSDQLTVFYNNNDNNIDEQLAAFDVISFEVSP
;
A
#
# COMPACT_ATOMS: atom_id res chain seq x y z
N MET A 1 -13.28 -49.64 -32.01
CA MET A 1 -12.74 -48.27 -31.77
C MET A 1 -13.63 -47.54 -30.76
N LYS A 2 -13.35 -47.67 -29.45
CA LYS A 2 -14.07 -46.96 -28.37
C LYS A 2 -13.18 -46.30 -27.28
N PRO A 3 -11.87 -46.61 -27.10
CA PRO A 3 -11.10 -46.00 -26.00
C PRO A 3 -10.64 -44.56 -26.28
N LEU A 4 -10.62 -44.12 -27.54
CA LEU A 4 -10.13 -42.78 -27.92
C LEU A 4 -10.96 -41.64 -27.32
N LYS A 5 -12.28 -41.86 -27.11
CA LYS A 5 -13.18 -40.85 -26.53
C LYS A 5 -12.88 -40.57 -25.07
N HIS A 6 -12.42 -41.56 -24.32
CA HIS A 6 -12.11 -41.39 -22.89
C HIS A 6 -10.80 -40.63 -22.68
N LEU A 7 -9.79 -40.86 -23.53
CA LEU A 7 -8.55 -40.09 -23.51
C LEU A 7 -8.80 -38.60 -23.79
N PHE A 8 -9.61 -38.28 -24.80
CA PHE A 8 -9.96 -36.89 -25.12
C PHE A 8 -10.69 -36.18 -23.97
N TYR A 9 -11.57 -36.89 -23.25
CA TYR A 9 -12.27 -36.34 -22.10
C TYR A 9 -11.32 -36.00 -20.94
N ILE A 10 -10.32 -36.86 -20.69
CA ILE A 10 -9.29 -36.60 -19.67
C ILE A 10 -8.49 -35.34 -20.03
N PHE A 11 -8.11 -35.17 -21.30
CA PHE A 11 -7.41 -33.95 -21.74
C PHE A 11 -8.25 -32.68 -21.55
N ILE A 12 -9.54 -32.70 -21.89
CA ILE A 12 -10.42 -31.54 -21.69
C ILE A 12 -10.57 -31.21 -20.20
N VAL A 13 -10.82 -32.22 -19.36
CA VAL A 13 -10.99 -32.01 -17.92
C VAL A 13 -9.70 -31.46 -17.31
N TYR A 14 -8.54 -32.01 -17.69
CA TYR A 14 -7.25 -31.52 -17.21
C TYR A 14 -6.99 -30.07 -17.65
N PHE A 15 -7.22 -29.77 -18.93
CA PHE A 15 -7.05 -28.41 -19.46
C PHE A 15 -7.99 -27.41 -18.78
N SER A 16 -9.23 -27.80 -18.50
CA SER A 16 -10.22 -26.97 -17.81
C SER A 16 -9.82 -26.68 -16.36
N ILE A 17 -9.29 -27.69 -15.66
CA ILE A 17 -8.81 -27.54 -14.28
C ILE A 17 -7.56 -26.66 -14.23
N SER A 18 -6.61 -26.85 -15.16
CA SER A 18 -5.41 -26.01 -15.26
C SER A 18 -5.74 -24.56 -15.61
N PHE A 19 -6.70 -24.32 -16.53
CA PHE A 19 -7.17 -22.96 -16.86
C PHE A 19 -7.92 -22.31 -15.70
N TRP A 20 -8.71 -23.08 -14.95
CA TRP A 20 -9.45 -22.55 -13.81
C TRP A 20 -8.54 -22.26 -12.60
N ALA A 21 -7.51 -23.08 -12.38
CA ALA A 21 -6.48 -22.83 -11.38
C ALA A 21 -5.63 -21.60 -11.73
N CYS A 22 -5.25 -21.42 -13.00
CA CYS A 22 -4.46 -20.29 -13.45
C CYS A 22 -5.25 -18.96 -13.42
N ASN A 23 -6.56 -18.99 -13.72
CA ASN A 23 -7.41 -17.79 -13.65
C ASN A 23 -7.86 -17.41 -12.24
N ARG A 24 -7.76 -18.31 -11.24
CA ARG A 24 -8.06 -18.00 -9.83
C ARG A 24 -6.96 -17.20 -9.12
N GLU A 25 -5.77 -17.12 -9.70
CA GLU A 25 -4.73 -16.16 -9.29
C GLU A 25 -5.01 -14.74 -9.83
N GLY A 26 -6.15 -14.54 -10.51
CA GLY A 26 -6.61 -13.25 -10.99
C GLY A 26 -6.97 -12.30 -9.85
N ALA A 27 -6.19 -11.22 -9.76
CA ALA A 27 -6.47 -9.96 -9.07
C ALA A 27 -6.99 -10.10 -7.62
N ARG A 28 -6.07 -10.40 -6.68
CA ARG A 28 -6.32 -10.04 -5.28
C ARG A 28 -6.50 -8.53 -5.19
N ASN A 29 -7.61 -8.10 -4.61
CA ASN A 29 -7.85 -6.69 -4.28
C ASN A 29 -6.94 -6.32 -3.11
N VAL A 30 -5.80 -5.68 -3.41
CA VAL A 30 -4.94 -5.08 -2.40
C VAL A 30 -5.70 -3.91 -1.79
N VAL A 31 -5.93 -3.96 -0.48
CA VAL A 31 -6.56 -2.87 0.28
C VAL A 31 -5.44 -1.98 0.83
N LEU A 32 -5.37 -0.75 0.35
CA LEU A 32 -4.36 0.22 0.76
C LEU A 32 -4.98 1.31 1.63
N PRO A 33 -4.18 1.95 2.53
CA PRO A 33 -4.66 3.04 3.36
C PRO A 33 -5.28 4.18 2.55
N SER A 34 -6.34 4.78 3.09
CA SER A 34 -7.16 5.80 2.43
C SER A 34 -6.90 7.23 2.91
N ALA A 35 -6.08 7.38 3.94
CA ALA A 35 -5.67 8.69 4.45
C ALA A 35 -4.17 8.74 4.76
N VAL A 36 -3.64 9.96 4.67
CA VAL A 36 -2.27 10.28 5.08
C VAL A 36 -2.31 11.29 6.21
N TYR A 37 -1.51 11.04 7.23
CA TYR A 37 -1.25 11.92 8.36
C TYR A 37 0.17 12.44 8.30
N ILE A 38 0.37 13.75 8.37
CA ILE A 38 1.69 14.37 8.36
C ILE A 38 1.83 15.19 9.64
N THR A 39 2.83 14.87 10.45
CA THR A 39 3.13 15.55 11.71
C THR A 39 4.54 16.12 11.70
N TYR A 40 4.77 17.20 12.43
CA TYR A 40 6.12 17.70 12.65
C TYR A 40 6.80 17.04 13.85
N ALA A 41 8.10 16.74 13.70
CA ALA A 41 8.94 16.27 14.79
C ALA A 41 9.11 17.32 15.91
N ASP A 42 9.18 18.61 15.56
CA ASP A 42 9.44 19.69 16.51
C ASP A 42 8.18 20.35 17.10
N ALA A 43 7.01 20.20 16.45
CA ALA A 43 5.82 20.97 16.79
C ALA A 43 5.03 20.47 18.03
N LYS A 44 5.54 19.51 18.81
CA LYS A 44 4.85 18.95 20.00
C LYS A 44 3.37 18.61 19.75
N GLY A 45 3.01 18.21 18.53
CA GLY A 45 1.65 17.84 18.12
C GLY A 45 0.71 18.98 17.71
N ASN A 46 1.16 20.23 17.58
CA ASN A 46 0.29 21.38 17.25
C ASN A 46 0.02 21.56 15.76
N ASN A 47 0.87 21.03 14.88
CA ASN A 47 0.68 21.15 13.44
C ASN A 47 0.59 19.74 12.85
N ASN A 48 -0.63 19.27 12.62
CA ASN A 48 -0.87 17.97 11.99
C ASN A 48 -1.75 18.19 10.76
N TYR A 49 -1.40 17.55 9.66
CA TYR A 49 -2.17 17.59 8.42
C TYR A 49 -2.75 16.22 8.13
N ILE A 50 -4.03 16.20 7.80
CA ILE A 50 -4.74 14.99 7.36
C ILE A 50 -5.12 15.19 5.90
N LEU A 51 -4.66 14.30 5.05
CA LEU A 51 -5.13 14.18 3.67
C LEU A 51 -6.02 12.94 3.62
N SER A 52 -7.31 13.13 3.38
CA SER A 52 -8.27 12.03 3.19
C SER A 52 -8.45 11.72 1.71
N ASP A 53 -9.04 10.56 1.41
CA ASP A 53 -9.42 10.15 0.06
C ASP A 53 -8.24 10.11 -0.92
N ILE A 54 -7.06 9.76 -0.39
CA ILE A 54 -5.86 9.62 -1.19
C ILE A 54 -6.02 8.46 -2.17
N LYS A 55 -5.44 8.61 -3.36
CA LYS A 55 -5.51 7.59 -4.40
C LYS A 55 -4.16 6.94 -4.60
N TRP A 56 -4.17 5.61 -4.62
CA TRP A 56 -3.04 4.81 -5.07
C TRP A 56 -3.18 4.51 -6.55
N ASP A 57 -2.15 4.85 -7.32
CA ASP A 57 -2.07 4.48 -8.72
C ASP A 57 -1.31 3.16 -8.87
N ASN A 58 -1.75 2.34 -9.82
CA ASN A 58 -1.07 1.09 -10.15
C ASN A 58 0.13 1.41 -11.05
N TYR A 59 1.34 1.30 -10.49
CA TYR A 59 2.59 1.61 -11.18
C TYR A 59 3.08 0.43 -12.04
N SER A 60 2.96 -0.79 -11.52
CA SER A 60 3.24 -2.03 -12.25
C SER A 60 2.49 -3.20 -11.58
N PRO A 61 2.48 -4.42 -12.15
CA PRO A 61 1.93 -5.58 -11.44
C PRO A 61 2.49 -5.66 -10.01
N ASN A 62 1.60 -5.71 -9.02
CA ASN A 62 1.92 -5.74 -7.59
C ASN A 62 2.70 -4.53 -7.04
N LYS A 63 2.77 -3.42 -7.78
CA LYS A 63 3.39 -2.17 -7.31
C LYS A 63 2.42 -1.01 -7.40
N TYR A 64 2.24 -0.33 -6.29
CA TYR A 64 1.35 0.81 -6.17
C TYR A 64 2.15 2.04 -5.78
N VAL A 65 1.74 3.19 -6.28
CA VAL A 65 2.37 4.47 -5.99
C VAL A 65 1.33 5.44 -5.44
N LEU A 66 1.71 6.12 -4.38
CA LEU A 66 0.97 7.23 -3.79
C LEU A 66 1.82 8.48 -3.93
N ASN A 67 1.30 9.46 -4.67
CA ASN A 67 1.96 10.75 -4.84
C ASN A 67 1.22 11.79 -4.02
N ILE A 68 1.95 12.48 -3.14
CA ILE A 68 1.42 13.49 -2.24
C ILE A 68 2.09 14.81 -2.59
N ASP A 69 1.29 15.75 -3.09
CA ASP A 69 1.71 17.12 -3.35
C ASP A 69 1.78 17.90 -2.02
N LEU A 70 2.96 18.44 -1.73
CA LEU A 70 3.26 19.20 -0.52
C LEU A 70 3.32 20.71 -0.79
N GLN A 71 3.16 21.17 -2.05
CA GLN A 71 3.24 22.59 -2.43
C GLN A 71 2.24 23.46 -1.68
N ASN A 72 1.05 22.92 -1.43
CA ASN A 72 -0.02 23.63 -0.73
C ASN A 72 0.00 23.41 0.78
N LEU A 73 0.91 22.57 1.29
CA LEU A 73 1.16 22.51 2.71
C LEU A 73 1.98 23.75 3.08
N PRO A 74 1.71 24.41 4.21
CA PRO A 74 2.43 25.62 4.64
C PRO A 74 3.86 25.30 5.14
N ILE A 75 4.49 24.25 4.60
CA ILE A 75 5.73 23.66 5.08
C ILE A 75 6.78 23.78 3.99
N LYS A 76 7.90 24.44 4.30
CA LYS A 76 9.14 24.23 3.55
C LYS A 76 9.86 23.09 4.25
N LEU A 77 10.04 22.00 3.54
CA LEU A 77 10.61 20.79 4.11
C LEU A 77 12.12 20.77 3.88
N ASN A 78 12.87 20.30 4.87
CA ASN A 78 14.30 20.09 4.72
C ASN A 78 14.56 18.83 3.89
N TYR A 79 15.33 18.98 2.82
CA TYR A 79 15.51 18.01 1.74
C TYR A 79 16.06 16.64 2.13
N ASN A 80 16.43 16.42 3.39
CA ASN A 80 17.34 15.33 3.74
C ASN A 80 16.80 14.27 4.69
N LYS A 81 15.67 14.45 5.39
CA LYS A 81 15.20 13.42 6.33
C LYS A 81 13.68 13.37 6.50
N LEU A 82 13.10 12.27 6.02
CA LEU A 82 11.91 11.70 6.62
C LEU A 82 12.37 10.92 7.87
N GLU A 83 12.01 11.37 9.07
CA GLU A 83 12.53 10.76 10.29
C GLU A 83 11.83 9.45 10.62
N ASN A 84 10.50 9.44 10.51
CA ASN A 84 9.70 8.26 10.77
C ASN A 84 8.50 8.16 9.84
N ALA A 85 8.15 6.92 9.49
CA ALA A 85 6.96 6.59 8.72
C ALA A 85 6.27 5.35 9.34
N TYR A 86 4.95 5.42 9.51
CA TYR A 86 4.16 4.41 10.21
C TYR A 86 2.85 4.08 9.48
N LEU A 87 2.41 2.83 9.57
CA LEU A 87 1.02 2.44 9.35
C LEU A 87 0.24 2.61 10.65
N MET A 88 -0.91 3.27 10.57
CA MET A 88 -1.76 3.57 11.72
C MET A 88 -3.18 3.06 11.52
N LYS A 89 -3.68 2.34 12.52
CA LYS A 89 -5.05 1.83 12.58
C LYS A 89 -5.77 2.55 13.71
N LYS A 90 -7.00 3.00 13.45
CA LYS A 90 -7.84 3.58 14.49
C LYS A 90 -8.42 2.45 15.36
N VAL A 91 -8.03 2.39 16.63
CA VAL A 91 -8.43 1.29 17.53
C VAL A 91 -9.66 1.63 18.37
N ASN A 92 -10.01 2.91 18.56
CA ASN A 92 -11.29 3.39 19.11
C ASN A 92 -11.21 4.91 19.31
N GLY A 93 -12.10 5.69 18.70
CA GLY A 93 -12.34 7.13 18.98
C GLY A 93 -11.14 8.09 18.77
N THR A 94 -10.06 7.87 19.52
CA THR A 94 -8.84 8.69 19.63
C THR A 94 -7.54 7.88 19.67
N THR A 95 -7.58 6.56 19.91
CA THR A 95 -6.35 5.75 20.04
C THR A 95 -5.96 5.13 18.69
N PHE A 96 -4.69 5.32 18.29
CA PHE A 96 -4.12 4.68 17.10
C PHE A 96 -3.10 3.62 17.50
N SER A 97 -3.20 2.42 16.93
CA SER A 97 -2.08 1.47 16.93
C SER A 97 -1.17 1.80 15.76
N LYS A 98 0.14 1.93 16.02
CA LYS A 98 1.15 2.26 15.01
C LYS A 98 2.13 1.11 14.80
N ILE A 99 2.43 0.80 13.54
CA ILE A 99 3.50 -0.12 13.13
C ILE A 99 4.45 0.65 12.22
N LYS A 100 5.76 0.53 12.45
CA LYS A 100 6.75 1.17 11.58
C LYS A 100 6.67 0.55 10.18
N LEU A 101 6.69 1.40 9.15
CA LEU A 101 6.70 0.92 7.77
C LEU A 101 7.93 0.04 7.52
N ASP A 102 7.71 -1.17 7.03
CA ASP A 102 8.78 -2.10 6.66
C ASP A 102 9.38 -1.67 5.32
N ALA A 103 10.66 -1.29 5.35
CA ALA A 103 11.43 -0.86 4.18
C ALA A 103 11.55 -1.93 3.09
N LYS A 104 11.21 -3.20 3.38
CA LYS A 104 11.14 -4.26 2.35
C LYS A 104 9.96 -4.08 1.39
N ASN A 105 8.85 -3.54 1.87
CA ASN A 105 7.61 -3.42 1.10
C ASN A 105 7.28 -1.97 0.76
N PHE A 106 7.81 -1.03 1.53
CA PHE A 106 7.59 0.39 1.31
C PHE A 106 8.91 1.07 0.98
N ASP A 107 8.93 1.75 -0.16
CA ASP A 107 9.98 2.69 -0.51
C ASP A 107 9.39 4.10 -0.51
N ILE A 108 10.13 5.06 0.02
CA ILE A 108 9.64 6.42 0.22
C ILE A 108 10.65 7.38 -0.38
N GLU A 109 10.21 8.07 -1.43
CA GLU A 109 10.97 9.15 -2.04
C GLU A 109 10.43 10.49 -1.57
N PHE A 110 11.36 11.35 -1.18
CA PHE A 110 11.04 12.70 -0.72
C PHE A 110 11.73 13.74 -1.58
N LYS A 111 10.94 14.61 -2.20
CA LYS A 111 11.38 15.79 -2.95
C LYS A 111 10.84 17.03 -2.24
N SER A 112 11.39 18.21 -2.54
CA SER A 112 11.02 19.52 -1.95
C SER A 112 9.54 19.71 -1.67
N ASP A 113 8.74 19.27 -2.62
CA ASP A 113 7.34 19.61 -2.81
C ASP A 113 6.49 18.36 -3.08
N GLN A 114 7.08 17.17 -2.99
CA GLN A 114 6.40 15.92 -3.27
C GLN A 114 6.92 14.79 -2.38
N LEU A 115 5.99 14.06 -1.79
CA LEU A 115 6.26 12.78 -1.11
C LEU A 115 5.66 11.67 -1.96
N THR A 116 6.49 10.74 -2.40
CA THR A 116 6.08 9.58 -3.18
C THR A 116 6.31 8.32 -2.36
N VAL A 117 5.26 7.52 -2.17
CA VAL A 117 5.34 6.23 -1.50
C VAL A 117 5.07 5.12 -2.49
N PHE A 118 6.02 4.21 -2.61
CA PHE A 118 5.87 2.98 -3.36
C PHE A 118 5.56 1.84 -2.41
N TYR A 119 4.52 1.08 -2.73
CA TYR A 119 4.21 -0.18 -2.08
C TYR A 119 4.46 -1.33 -3.04
N ASN A 120 5.32 -2.26 -2.66
CA ASN A 120 5.61 -3.50 -3.37
C ASN A 120 4.91 -4.65 -2.66
N ASN A 121 3.89 -5.23 -3.29
CA ASN A 121 3.23 -6.45 -2.82
C ASN A 121 4.02 -7.68 -3.28
N ASN A 122 5.17 -7.93 -2.65
CA ASN A 122 6.02 -9.09 -2.94
C ASN A 122 5.69 -10.29 -2.05
N ASP A 123 4.88 -10.12 -1.00
CA ASP A 123 4.68 -11.13 0.04
C ASP A 123 3.21 -11.26 0.43
N ASN A 124 2.64 -12.44 0.18
CA ASN A 124 1.21 -12.76 0.30
C ASN A 124 0.64 -12.59 1.72
N ASN A 125 1.50 -12.46 2.73
CA ASN A 125 1.15 -12.42 4.16
C ASN A 125 0.88 -10.99 4.67
N ILE A 126 1.30 -9.97 3.91
CA ILE A 126 1.22 -8.56 4.33
C ILE A 126 -0.11 -7.92 3.94
N ASP A 127 -0.78 -8.44 2.90
CA ASP A 127 -2.08 -7.93 2.44
C ASP A 127 -3.16 -7.96 3.54
N GLU A 128 -3.19 -8.99 4.37
CA GLU A 128 -4.13 -9.09 5.50
C GLU A 128 -3.79 -8.11 6.63
N GLN A 129 -2.50 -7.81 6.83
CA GLN A 129 -2.08 -6.83 7.82
C GLN A 129 -2.40 -5.41 7.34
N LEU A 130 -2.18 -5.10 6.06
CA LEU A 130 -2.48 -3.78 5.48
C LEU A 130 -3.96 -3.44 5.47
N ALA A 131 -4.83 -4.43 5.20
CA ALA A 131 -6.28 -4.25 5.28
C ALA A 131 -6.75 -3.80 6.68
N ALA A 132 -5.93 -3.99 7.71
CA ALA A 132 -6.22 -3.53 9.05
C ALA A 132 -5.85 -2.07 9.30
N PHE A 133 -5.11 -1.38 8.41
CA PHE A 133 -4.64 -0.01 8.60
C PHE A 133 -5.37 0.99 7.72
N ASP A 134 -5.82 2.08 8.33
CA ASP A 134 -6.62 3.10 7.65
C ASP A 134 -5.76 4.27 7.15
N VAL A 135 -4.62 4.52 7.82
CA VAL A 135 -3.81 5.73 7.68
C VAL A 135 -2.34 5.41 7.50
N ILE A 136 -1.64 6.15 6.64
CA ILE A 136 -0.17 6.24 6.66
C ILE A 136 0.23 7.53 7.34
N SER A 137 1.13 7.45 8.32
CA SER A 137 1.65 8.60 9.04
C SER A 137 3.10 8.86 8.70
N PHE A 138 3.42 10.12 8.44
CA PHE A 138 4.77 10.61 8.22
C PHE A 138 5.12 11.65 9.27
N GLU A 139 6.34 11.55 9.78
CA GLU A 139 6.95 12.56 10.62
C GLU A 139 8.00 13.30 9.81
N VAL A 140 7.78 14.60 9.62
CA VAL A 140 8.64 15.47 8.84
C VAL A 140 9.34 16.48 9.73
N SER A 141 10.56 16.85 9.35
CA SER A 141 11.33 17.91 10.00
C SER A 141 11.42 19.12 9.07
N PRO A 142 11.18 20.35 9.58
CA PRO A 142 11.30 21.57 8.79
C PRO A 142 12.74 21.87 8.38
#